data_AF-A0A3D4S305-F1
#
_entry.id   AF-A0A3D4S305-F1
#
_cell.length_a   1.000
_cell.length_b   1.000
_cell.length_c   1.000
_cell.angle_alpha   90.00
_cell.angle_beta   90.00
_cell.angle_gamma   90.00
#
_symmetry.space_group_name_H-M   'P 1'
#
loop_
_entity.id
_entity.type
_entity.pdbx_description
1 polymer ?
#
loop_
_entity_poly.entity_id
_entity_poly.type
_entity_poly.pdbx_seq_one_letter_code
_entity_poly.pdbx_strand_id
1 'polypeptide(L)'
;MKKCLSKKVKSFLGKSECLPRKAQTKLAVELKEEGFRLKDIFLVVRIPEATYHYHVKNFGKEDPDTELKKRITHLFQAFHERYGYKRITNELKKLGYCINHKKVY
;
A
#
# COMPACT_ATOMS: atom_id res chain seq x y z
N MET A 1 24.43 -11.85 -26.17
CA MET A 1 23.81 -10.53 -26.49
C MET A 1 23.63 -9.76 -25.20
N LYS A 2 24.46 -8.73 -24.96
CA LYS A 2 24.39 -7.87 -23.76
C LYS A 2 23.11 -7.03 -23.85
N LYS A 3 22.04 -7.44 -23.16
CA LYS A 3 20.81 -6.64 -23.08
C LYS A 3 21.15 -5.31 -22.41
N CYS A 4 21.04 -4.24 -23.17
CA CYS A 4 21.30 -2.88 -22.73
C CYS A 4 20.26 -2.54 -21.65
N LEU A 5 20.66 -2.55 -20.37
CA LEU A 5 19.91 -1.91 -19.30
C LEU A 5 19.80 -0.43 -19.67
N SER A 6 18.59 0.02 -19.99
CA SER A 6 18.32 1.41 -20.34
C SER A 6 18.92 2.33 -19.27
N LYS A 7 19.43 3.51 -19.66
CA LYS A 7 20.00 4.49 -18.71
C LYS A 7 19.04 4.78 -17.54
N LYS A 8 17.73 4.66 -17.78
CA LYS A 8 16.64 4.74 -16.81
C LYS A 8 16.76 3.67 -15.72
N VAL A 9 16.96 2.39 -16.06
CA VAL A 9 17.12 1.32 -15.05
C VAL A 9 18.40 1.49 -14.22
N LYS A 10 19.51 1.96 -14.83
CA LYS A 10 20.77 2.21 -14.11
C LYS A 10 20.66 3.37 -13.11
N SER A 11 19.90 4.42 -13.40
CA SER A 11 19.68 5.52 -12.45
C SER A 11 18.79 5.14 -11.26
N PHE A 12 17.99 4.06 -11.39
CA PHE A 12 17.14 3.54 -10.31
C PHE A 12 17.83 2.56 -9.36
N LEU A 13 18.88 1.86 -9.79
CA LEU A 13 19.62 0.89 -8.98
C LEU A 13 20.15 1.49 -7.67
N GLY A 14 20.67 2.73 -7.69
CA GLY A 14 21.14 3.42 -6.48
C GLY A 14 20.03 3.89 -5.52
N LYS A 15 18.76 3.85 -5.94
CA LYS A 15 17.61 4.34 -5.14
C LYS A 15 16.66 3.22 -4.70
N SER A 16 16.60 2.12 -5.45
CA SER A 16 15.60 1.07 -5.27
C SER A 16 15.68 0.35 -3.92
N GLU A 17 16.88 0.17 -3.36
CA GLU A 17 17.08 -0.50 -2.06
C GLU A 17 16.45 0.26 -0.90
N CYS A 18 16.42 1.59 -0.96
CA CYS A 18 15.85 2.44 0.07
C CYS A 18 14.33 2.64 -0.06
N LEU A 19 13.70 2.08 -1.11
CA LEU A 19 12.27 2.26 -1.36
C LEU A 19 11.42 1.26 -0.55
N PRO A 20 10.22 1.68 -0.08
CA PRO A 20 9.26 0.76 0.50
C PRO A 20 8.93 -0.39 -0.46
N ARG A 21 8.67 -1.59 0.07
CA ARG A 21 8.32 -2.79 -0.73
C ARG A 21 7.16 -2.56 -1.71
N LYS A 22 6.19 -1.73 -1.33
CA LYS A 22 5.08 -1.32 -2.21
C LYS A 22 5.56 -0.52 -3.43
N ALA A 23 6.52 0.39 -3.24
CA ALA A 23 7.10 1.19 -4.32
C ALA A 23 8.01 0.35 -5.22
N GLN A 24 8.81 -0.56 -4.63
CA GLN A 24 9.59 -1.55 -5.40
C GLN A 24 8.67 -2.43 -6.27
N THR A 25 7.53 -2.87 -5.74
CA THR A 25 6.57 -3.67 -6.52
C THR A 25 5.97 -2.86 -7.66
N LYS A 26 5.60 -1.58 -7.45
CA LYS A 26 5.13 -0.68 -8.51
C LYS A 26 6.11 -0.63 -9.68
N LEU A 27 7.38 -0.37 -9.38
CA LEU A 27 8.44 -0.33 -10.37
C LEU A 27 8.60 -1.68 -11.10
N ALA A 28 8.51 -2.79 -10.37
CA ALA A 28 8.57 -4.12 -10.97
C ALA A 28 7.38 -4.42 -11.92
N VAL A 29 6.19 -3.87 -11.62
CA VAL A 29 5.02 -3.95 -12.51
C VAL A 29 5.23 -3.10 -13.76
N GLU A 30 5.67 -1.85 -13.62
CA GLU A 30 5.98 -0.96 -14.75
C GLU A 30 7.04 -1.58 -15.69
N LEU A 31 8.12 -2.17 -15.13
CA LEU A 31 9.14 -2.86 -15.93
C LEU A 31 8.61 -4.14 -16.59
N LYS A 32 7.63 -4.81 -16.00
CA LYS A 32 6.98 -5.96 -16.64
C LYS A 32 6.14 -5.50 -17.85
N GLU A 33 5.45 -4.38 -17.73
CA GLU A 33 4.67 -3.77 -18.82
C GLU A 33 5.59 -3.30 -19.97
N GLU A 34 6.79 -2.82 -19.66
CA GLU A 34 7.83 -2.50 -20.65
C GLU A 34 8.41 -3.77 -21.36
N GLY A 35 8.04 -4.99 -20.93
CA GLY A 35 8.40 -6.25 -21.60
C GLY A 35 9.66 -6.94 -21.06
N PHE A 36 10.16 -6.55 -19.88
CA PHE A 36 11.32 -7.20 -19.27
C PHE A 36 10.96 -8.56 -18.63
N ARG A 37 11.95 -9.47 -18.55
CA ARG A 37 11.76 -10.77 -17.90
C ARG A 37 11.73 -10.59 -16.39
N LEU A 38 10.80 -11.26 -15.71
CA LEU A 38 10.65 -11.18 -14.24
C LEU A 38 11.94 -11.48 -13.48
N LYS A 39 12.72 -12.49 -13.90
CA LYS A 39 14.01 -12.83 -13.28
C LYS A 39 15.00 -11.67 -13.30
N ASP A 40 15.04 -10.92 -14.40
CA ASP A 40 15.92 -9.77 -14.56
C ASP A 40 15.42 -8.59 -13.70
N ILE A 41 14.10 -8.40 -13.63
CA ILE A 41 13.45 -7.37 -12.81
C ILE A 41 13.74 -7.59 -11.32
N PHE A 42 13.60 -8.82 -10.82
CA PHE A 42 13.84 -9.13 -9.41
C PHE A 42 15.29 -8.88 -8.99
N LEU A 43 16.25 -9.18 -9.89
CA LEU A 43 17.66 -8.91 -9.66
C LEU A 43 17.95 -7.40 -9.56
N VAL A 44 17.32 -6.60 -10.43
CA VAL A 44 17.52 -5.15 -10.51
C VAL A 44 16.83 -4.41 -9.37
N VAL A 45 15.58 -4.76 -9.05
CA VAL A 45 14.75 -4.09 -8.04
C VAL A 45 15.03 -4.63 -6.63
N ARG A 46 15.78 -5.74 -6.51
CA ARG A 46 16.10 -6.44 -5.25
C ARG A 46 14.86 -6.77 -4.42
N ILE A 47 13.84 -7.28 -5.09
CA ILE A 47 12.59 -7.74 -4.47
C ILE A 47 12.46 -9.26 -4.61
N PRO A 48 12.11 -10.00 -3.53
CA PRO A 48 11.80 -11.41 -3.63
C PRO A 48 10.56 -11.66 -4.50
N GLU A 49 10.59 -12.75 -5.26
CA GLU A 49 9.47 -13.16 -6.13
C GLU A 49 8.16 -13.34 -5.34
N ALA A 50 8.22 -13.94 -4.15
CA ALA A 50 7.07 -14.08 -3.27
C ALA A 50 6.45 -12.73 -2.87
N THR A 51 7.29 -11.72 -2.59
CA THR A 51 6.86 -10.36 -2.24
C THR A 51 6.18 -9.68 -3.42
N TYR A 52 6.70 -9.88 -4.63
CA TYR A 52 6.08 -9.39 -5.87
C TYR A 52 4.67 -9.97 -6.04
N HIS A 53 4.52 -11.30 -6.01
CA HIS A 53 3.23 -11.94 -6.20
C HIS A 53 2.21 -11.57 -5.11
N TYR A 54 2.66 -11.44 -3.87
CA TYR A 54 1.82 -10.96 -2.76
C TYR A 54 1.27 -9.56 -3.03
N HIS A 55 2.15 -8.61 -3.39
CA HIS A 55 1.73 -7.23 -3.63
C HIS A 55 0.89 -7.08 -4.89
N VAL A 56 1.19 -7.80 -5.97
CA VAL A 56 0.37 -7.80 -7.20
C VAL A 56 -1.04 -8.30 -6.91
N LYS A 57 -1.19 -9.37 -6.13
CA LYS A 57 -2.51 -9.91 -5.72
C LYS A 57 -3.33 -8.91 -4.88
N ASN A 58 -2.66 -8.04 -4.14
CA ASN A 58 -3.30 -7.06 -3.26
C ASN A 58 -3.39 -5.66 -3.88
N PHE A 59 -2.88 -5.44 -5.09
CA PHE A 59 -2.74 -4.11 -5.68
C PHE A 59 -4.08 -3.44 -6.01
N GLY A 60 -5.08 -4.23 -6.40
CA GLY A 60 -6.43 -3.77 -6.69
C GLY A 60 -7.44 -4.02 -5.57
N LYS A 61 -6.99 -4.45 -4.38
CA LYS A 61 -7.91 -4.65 -3.25
C LYS A 61 -8.06 -3.33 -2.51
N GLU A 62 -9.28 -2.83 -2.48
CA GLU A 62 -9.65 -1.74 -1.59
C GLU A 62 -9.44 -2.17 -0.14
N ASP A 63 -8.95 -1.26 0.69
CA ASP A 63 -8.79 -1.52 2.12
C ASP A 63 -10.21 -1.73 2.69
N PRO A 64 -10.53 -2.91 3.25
CA PRO A 64 -11.87 -3.21 3.75
C PRO A 64 -12.32 -2.27 4.87
N ASP A 65 -11.38 -1.61 5.54
CA ASP A 65 -11.66 -0.64 6.60
C ASP A 65 -11.79 0.81 6.05
N THR A 66 -11.83 1.02 4.73
CA THR A 66 -11.94 2.39 4.14
C THR A 66 -13.22 3.10 4.53
N GLU A 67 -14.37 2.42 4.48
CA GLU A 67 -15.66 3.00 4.88
C GLU A 67 -15.65 3.36 6.38
N LEU A 68 -15.09 2.47 7.21
CA LEU A 68 -14.94 2.71 8.64
C LEU A 68 -14.06 3.93 8.91
N LYS A 69 -12.90 4.05 8.25
CA LYS A 69 -12.00 5.21 8.37
C LYS A 69 -12.72 6.50 7.99
N LYS A 70 -13.45 6.52 6.88
CA LYS A 70 -14.26 7.69 6.47
C LYS A 70 -15.27 8.07 7.55
N ARG A 71 -15.95 7.09 8.15
CA ARG A 71 -16.95 7.33 9.19
C ARG A 71 -16.32 7.88 10.48
N ILE A 72 -15.17 7.34 10.87
CA ILE A 72 -14.40 7.83 12.02
C ILE A 72 -13.96 9.27 11.79
N THR A 73 -13.34 9.57 10.64
CA THR A 73 -12.92 10.94 10.30
C THR A 73 -14.10 11.90 10.30
N HIS A 74 -15.24 11.49 9.74
CA HIS A 74 -16.46 12.31 9.74
C HIS A 74 -16.95 12.60 11.17
N LEU A 75 -17.02 11.59 12.04
CA LEU A 75 -17.40 11.80 13.45
C LEU A 75 -16.41 12.72 14.17
N PHE A 76 -15.11 12.50 13.96
CA PHE A 76 -14.08 13.32 14.56
C PHE A 76 -14.23 14.81 14.18
N GLN A 77 -14.45 15.10 12.90
CA GLN A 77 -14.69 16.46 12.42
C GLN A 77 -16.02 17.03 12.91
N ALA A 78 -17.10 16.23 12.92
CA ALA A 78 -18.41 16.66 13.40
C ALA A 78 -18.40 17.08 14.89
N PHE A 79 -17.54 16.48 15.70
CA PHE A 79 -17.37 16.83 17.11
C PHE A 79 -16.27 17.87 17.36
N HIS A 80 -15.79 18.55 16.31
CA HIS A 80 -14.71 19.53 16.37
C HIS A 80 -13.44 18.98 17.01
N GLU A 81 -13.09 17.73 16.70
CA GLU A 81 -11.84 17.09 17.14
C GLU A 81 -11.73 16.87 18.66
N ARG A 82 -12.78 17.18 19.42
CA ARG A 82 -12.83 17.03 20.89
C ARG A 82 -13.02 15.58 21.33
N TYR A 83 -13.42 14.71 20.42
CA TYR A 83 -13.77 13.34 20.72
C TYR A 83 -12.57 12.44 20.48
N GLY A 84 -12.03 11.88 21.57
CA GLY A 84 -11.04 10.81 21.49
C GLY A 84 -11.65 9.44 21.18
N TYR A 85 -10.79 8.43 21.03
CA TYR A 85 -11.14 7.07 20.57
C TYR A 85 -12.37 6.48 21.29
N LYS A 86 -12.47 6.65 22.63
CA LYS A 86 -13.56 6.07 23.44
C LYS A 86 -14.91 6.69 23.10
N ARG A 87 -14.95 8.01 22.88
CA ARG A 87 -16.18 8.72 22.51
C ARG A 87 -16.59 8.37 21.09
N ILE A 88 -15.64 8.33 20.15
CA ILE A 88 -15.88 7.90 18.77
C ILE A 88 -16.42 6.46 18.73
N THR A 89 -15.85 5.54 19.52
CA THR A 89 -16.31 4.15 19.60
C THR A 89 -17.75 4.07 20.09
N ASN A 90 -18.14 4.90 21.07
CA ASN A 90 -19.52 4.93 21.56
C ASN A 90 -20.49 5.47 20.50
N GLU A 91 -20.10 6.50 19.74
CA GLU A 91 -20.94 7.01 18.64
C GLU A 91 -21.07 5.99 17.50
N LEU A 92 -20.00 5.27 17.16
CA LEU A 92 -20.06 4.16 16.20
C LEU A 92 -21.02 3.06 16.68
N LYS A 93 -20.99 2.71 17.98
CA LYS A 93 -21.94 1.74 18.54
C LYS A 93 -23.38 2.22 18.47
N LYS A 94 -23.65 3.52 18.73
CA LYS A 94 -24.99 4.11 18.58
C LYS A 94 -25.50 4.04 17.15
N LEU A 95 -24.60 4.15 16.17
CA LEU A 95 -24.89 3.98 14.75
C LEU A 95 -25.06 2.51 14.30
N GLY A 96 -24.96 1.55 15.23
CA GLY A 96 -25.13 0.11 14.94
C GLY A 96 -23.85 -0.61 14.50
N TYR A 97 -22.68 0.04 14.54
CA TYR A 97 -21.42 -0.60 14.17
C TYR A 97 -20.87 -1.47 15.33
N CYS A 98 -20.93 -2.79 15.17
CA CYS A 98 -20.30 -3.77 16.07
C CYS A 98 -18.82 -3.98 15.73
N ILE A 99 -17.99 -2.97 15.97
CA ILE A 99 -16.57 -2.98 15.60
C ILE A 99 -15.71 -3.13 16.86
N ASN A 100 -14.64 -3.90 16.76
CA ASN A 100 -13.64 -4.00 17.82
C ASN A 100 -13.01 -2.61 18.05
N HIS A 101 -12.87 -2.18 19.31
CA HIS A 101 -12.26 -0.91 19.68
C HIS A 101 -10.84 -0.73 19.12
N LYS A 102 -10.12 -1.82 18.82
CA LYS A 102 -8.79 -1.78 18.17
C LYS A 102 -8.80 -1.32 16.71
N LYS A 103 -9.98 -1.31 16.07
CA LYS A 103 -10.16 -0.85 14.68
C LYS A 103 -10.60 0.62 14.60
N VAL A 104 -10.68 1.31 15.73
CA VAL A 104 -10.93 2.75 15.78
C VAL A 104 -9.57 3.44 15.79
N TYR A 105 -9.27 4.16 14.71
CA TYR A 105 -7.99 4.85 14.46
C TYR A 105 -8.13 6.35 14.63
#